data_AF-A0A6N8L0V9-F1
#
_entry.id   AF-A0A6N8L0V9-F1
#
_cell.length_a   1.000
_cell.length_b   1.000
_cell.length_c   1.000
_cell.angle_alpha   90.00
_cell.angle_beta   90.00
_cell.angle_gamma   90.00
#
_symmetry.space_group_name_H-M   'P 1'
#
loop_
_entity.id
_entity.type
_entity.pdbx_description
1 polymer ?
#
loop_
_entity_poly.entity_id
_entity_poly.type
_entity_poly.pdbx_seq_one_letter_code
_entity_poly.pdbx_strand_id
1 'polypeptide(L)'
;MRVNAYFSKQLWAILVLKEKKTMKQLMIWASAALLISCNQEQKKQQQVPAPDVEMSPAGPVNSNATTVNTGTVSLPEAAQRFIGQHFKEASISKIEGKAAPSKDGTMYESKLSEGTEIDFDQDGNWTEISTEGTVAIPLAVLPQEIQDYLNANYNGLAVTSADKEPSGYELELANDTELYFDANGKFVRKGR
;
A
#
# COMPACT_ATOMS: atom_id res chain seq x y z
N MET A 1 -57.02 9.92 40.19
CA MET A 1 -56.58 10.80 39.07
C MET A 1 -55.08 10.57 38.89
N ARG A 2 -54.68 9.77 37.90
CA ARG A 2 -54.15 10.16 36.58
C ARG A 2 -52.60 10.20 36.53
N VAL A 3 -52.06 9.10 35.97
CA VAL A 3 -50.96 8.93 34.99
C VAL A 3 -49.50 9.32 35.24
N ASN A 4 -48.64 8.37 34.80
CA ASN A 4 -47.34 8.48 34.11
C ASN A 4 -46.11 8.93 34.90
N ALA A 5 -45.02 8.16 34.99
CA ALA A 5 -44.14 7.50 33.99
C ALA A 5 -42.84 8.30 33.83
N TYR A 6 -41.72 7.55 33.77
CA TYR A 6 -40.34 8.00 33.50
C TYR A 6 -39.66 8.85 34.58
N PHE A 7 -38.58 8.32 35.17
CA PHE A 7 -37.25 8.95 35.11
C PHE A 7 -36.18 7.99 35.66
N SER A 8 -36.00 6.88 34.95
CA SER A 8 -34.69 6.21 34.87
C SER A 8 -33.83 7.04 33.90
N LYS A 9 -32.60 7.38 34.31
CA LYS A 9 -31.60 8.31 33.71
C LYS A 9 -31.48 9.67 34.42
N GLN A 10 -30.83 9.70 35.59
CA GLN A 10 -29.97 10.82 36.03
C GLN A 10 -29.06 10.36 37.18
N LEU A 11 -27.93 9.72 36.88
CA LEU A 11 -26.80 9.53 37.81
C LEU A 11 -25.69 8.81 37.04
N TRP A 12 -24.86 9.53 36.28
CA TRP A 12 -23.48 9.19 35.87
C TRP A 12 -22.88 10.33 34.99
N ALA A 13 -23.25 11.58 35.27
CA ALA A 13 -22.50 12.75 34.83
C ALA A 13 -21.90 13.38 36.09
N ILE A 14 -20.62 13.76 36.03
CA ILE A 14 -19.73 14.21 37.12
C ILE A 14 -18.88 13.05 37.72
N LEU A 15 -18.01 12.46 36.88
CA LEU A 15 -16.73 11.92 37.32
C LEU A 15 -15.61 12.66 36.57
N VAL A 16 -15.19 13.78 37.16
CA VAL A 16 -13.84 14.34 37.13
C VAL A 16 -13.30 14.84 35.77
N LEU A 17 -13.70 16.07 35.47
CA LEU A 17 -12.83 17.10 34.90
C LEU A 17 -11.64 17.40 35.84
N LYS A 18 -10.45 16.83 35.58
CA LYS A 18 -9.12 17.39 35.90
C LYS A 18 -8.08 16.49 35.25
N GLU A 19 -6.91 17.02 34.89
CA GLU A 19 -5.74 16.33 34.27
C GLU A 19 -5.52 16.61 32.76
N LYS A 20 -5.79 17.84 32.31
CA LYS A 20 -4.92 18.46 31.30
C LYS A 20 -4.42 19.77 31.85
N LYS A 21 -3.09 19.97 31.77
CA LYS A 21 -2.35 21.23 31.93
C LYS A 21 -1.84 21.54 33.35
N THR A 22 -0.62 21.08 33.68
CA THR A 22 0.48 21.86 34.30
C THR A 22 1.67 20.97 34.63
N MET A 23 2.79 21.10 33.91
CA MET A 23 4.14 21.25 34.48
C MET A 23 5.18 21.39 33.37
N LYS A 24 5.37 22.64 32.92
CA LYS A 24 6.65 23.11 32.39
C LYS A 24 7.54 23.43 33.60
N GLN A 25 8.67 22.74 33.67
CA GLN A 25 9.91 23.01 34.41
C GLN A 25 10.32 21.81 35.26
N LEU A 26 11.34 21.10 34.77
CA LEU A 26 12.53 20.82 35.57
C LEU A 26 13.69 20.66 34.59
N MET A 27 14.48 21.72 34.43
CA MET A 27 15.85 21.59 33.96
C MET A 27 16.71 21.17 35.15
N ILE A 28 17.45 20.07 35.03
CA ILE A 28 18.68 19.87 35.79
C ILE A 28 19.76 19.46 34.78
N TRP A 29 20.76 20.32 34.69
CA TRP A 29 22.01 20.11 34.00
C TRP A 29 22.91 19.19 34.82
N ALA A 30 23.55 18.22 34.17
CA ALA A 30 24.86 17.73 34.61
C ALA A 30 25.70 17.45 33.37
N SER A 31 26.65 18.34 33.13
CA SER A 31 27.68 18.27 32.11
C SER A 31 28.75 17.25 32.50
N ALA A 32 29.18 16.42 31.56
CA ALA A 32 30.56 15.95 31.51
C ALA A 32 30.91 15.56 30.08
N ALA A 33 31.73 16.39 29.44
CA ALA A 33 32.44 16.04 28.22
C ALA A 33 33.60 15.10 28.57
N LEU A 34 33.77 14.02 27.83
CA LEU A 34 35.08 13.42 27.62
C LEU A 34 35.19 12.98 26.15
N LEU A 35 35.97 13.75 25.40
CA LEU A 35 36.49 13.39 24.08
C LEU A 35 37.69 12.47 24.29
N ILE A 36 37.64 11.23 23.78
CA ILE A 36 38.84 10.51 23.35
C ILE A 36 38.52 9.77 22.05
N SER A 37 39.05 10.33 20.97
CA SER A 37 39.32 9.63 19.73
C SER A 37 40.38 8.56 19.99
N CYS A 38 40.14 7.32 19.55
CA CYS A 38 41.22 6.51 18.97
C CYS A 38 40.65 5.34 18.16
N ASN A 39 40.80 5.49 16.84
CA ASN A 39 40.93 4.44 15.85
C ASN A 39 42.02 3.42 16.27
N GLN A 40 41.75 2.13 16.11
CA GLN A 40 42.78 1.10 16.04
C GLN A 40 42.45 0.14 14.89
N GLU A 41 43.28 0.24 13.85
CA GLU A 41 43.45 -0.73 12.79
C GLU A 41 43.89 -2.09 13.35
N GLN A 42 43.32 -3.17 12.84
CA GLN A 42 43.99 -4.46 12.77
C GLN A 42 44.13 -4.81 11.28
N LYS A 43 45.22 -4.35 10.67
CA LYS A 43 45.67 -4.78 9.35
C LYS A 43 46.99 -5.54 9.53
N LYS A 44 46.95 -6.86 9.36
CA LYS A 44 48.12 -7.70 9.05
C LYS A 44 47.63 -8.84 8.16
N GLN A 45 47.60 -8.61 6.85
CA GLN A 45 48.59 -9.08 5.86
C GLN A 45 48.78 -10.60 5.87
N GLN A 46 48.34 -11.26 4.80
CA GLN A 46 49.22 -12.09 3.97
C GLN A 46 48.58 -12.34 2.59
N GLN A 47 49.36 -12.14 1.53
CA GLN A 47 49.01 -12.40 0.13
C GLN A 47 49.95 -13.49 -0.44
N VAL A 48 49.34 -14.48 -1.12
CA VAL A 48 49.77 -15.42 -2.22
C VAL A 48 51.06 -16.26 -2.08
N PRO A 49 51.09 -17.55 -2.50
CA PRO A 49 50.75 -18.03 -3.85
C PRO A 49 49.83 -19.26 -3.94
N ALA A 50 49.03 -19.33 -5.02
CA ALA A 50 48.21 -20.49 -5.37
C ALA A 50 48.98 -21.44 -6.30
N PRO A 51 48.83 -22.75 -6.11
CA PRO A 51 48.79 -23.72 -7.20
C PRO A 51 47.40 -24.40 -7.27
N ASP A 52 46.80 -24.31 -8.45
CA ASP A 52 45.81 -25.11 -9.18
C ASP A 52 44.90 -26.19 -8.50
N VAL A 53 43.63 -26.16 -8.97
CA VAL A 53 42.57 -27.20 -9.11
C VAL A 53 41.70 -27.61 -7.89
N GLU A 54 40.40 -27.22 -7.87
CA GLU A 54 39.22 -28.06 -8.21
C GLU A 54 37.88 -27.64 -7.53
N MET A 55 36.78 -27.78 -8.29
CA MET A 55 35.38 -28.09 -7.90
C MET A 55 34.33 -26.97 -7.60
N SER A 56 33.31 -26.96 -8.48
CA SER A 56 31.96 -26.35 -8.49
C SER A 56 31.07 -26.70 -7.27
N PRO A 57 29.79 -26.25 -7.12
CA PRO A 57 28.98 -25.29 -7.92
C PRO A 57 28.25 -24.19 -7.11
N ALA A 58 27.77 -23.18 -7.83
CA ALA A 58 26.86 -22.13 -7.35
C ALA A 58 25.43 -22.64 -7.07
N GLY A 59 24.85 -22.20 -5.94
CA GLY A 59 23.45 -22.40 -5.55
C GLY A 59 22.50 -21.36 -6.17
N PRO A 60 21.17 -21.60 -6.15
CA PRO A 60 20.31 -21.27 -7.28
C PRO A 60 19.80 -19.82 -7.30
N VAL A 61 20.18 -19.12 -8.37
CA VAL A 61 19.37 -18.05 -8.96
C VAL A 61 18.14 -18.70 -9.61
N ASN A 62 16.94 -18.44 -9.08
CA ASN A 62 15.71 -18.69 -9.83
C ASN A 62 15.52 -17.56 -10.85
N SER A 63 16.21 -17.69 -11.97
CA SER A 63 15.94 -16.93 -13.18
C SER A 63 15.30 -17.86 -14.20
N ASN A 64 13.98 -17.99 -14.14
CA ASN A 64 13.20 -18.51 -15.26
C ASN A 64 12.32 -17.38 -15.82
N ALA A 65 12.97 -16.43 -16.49
CA ALA A 65 12.34 -15.63 -17.52
C ALA A 65 12.98 -16.01 -18.86
N THR A 66 12.37 -16.98 -19.53
CA THR A 66 12.70 -17.34 -20.91
C THR A 66 12.41 -16.13 -21.79
N THR A 67 13.48 -15.55 -22.34
CA THR A 67 13.43 -14.44 -23.28
C THR A 67 12.80 -14.89 -24.59
N VAL A 68 11.56 -14.48 -24.83
CA VAL A 68 10.96 -14.40 -26.18
C VAL A 68 11.15 -12.96 -26.65
N ASN A 69 11.73 -12.76 -27.83
CA ASN A 69 12.01 -11.42 -28.37
C ASN A 69 10.74 -10.78 -28.95
N THR A 70 9.88 -10.28 -28.06
CA THR A 70 9.03 -9.09 -28.27
C THR A 70 9.58 -8.07 -27.28
N GLY A 71 10.27 -7.01 -27.72
CA GLY A 71 11.08 -6.12 -26.86
C GLY A 71 10.57 -6.03 -25.41
N THR A 72 11.28 -6.64 -24.46
CA THR A 72 10.73 -7.08 -23.18
C THR A 72 10.27 -5.90 -22.33
N VAL A 73 8.97 -5.64 -22.32
CA VAL A 73 8.35 -4.66 -21.42
C VAL A 73 8.41 -5.21 -20.00
N SER A 74 8.91 -4.40 -19.06
CA SER A 74 8.94 -4.70 -17.63
C SER A 74 8.27 -3.59 -16.85
N LEU A 75 7.55 -3.93 -15.78
CA LEU A 75 6.94 -2.94 -14.90
C LEU A 75 8.00 -2.10 -14.16
N PRO A 76 7.74 -0.82 -13.87
CA PRO A 76 8.55 -0.02 -12.96
C PRO A 76 8.69 -0.67 -11.57
N GLU A 77 9.80 -0.41 -10.87
CA GLU A 77 10.05 -0.99 -9.54
C GLU A 77 8.96 -0.62 -8.51
N ALA A 78 8.35 0.56 -8.63
CA ALA A 78 7.22 0.96 -7.79
C ALA A 78 6.01 0.04 -7.97
N ALA A 79 5.66 -0.29 -9.22
CA ALA A 79 4.56 -1.20 -9.53
C ALA A 79 4.83 -2.63 -9.02
N GLN A 80 6.07 -3.13 -9.20
CA GLN A 80 6.45 -4.44 -8.68
C GLN A 80 6.33 -4.52 -7.16
N ARG A 81 6.76 -3.47 -6.44
CA ARG A 81 6.63 -3.37 -4.98
C ARG A 81 5.16 -3.29 -4.55
N PHE A 82 4.35 -2.51 -5.26
CA PHE A 82 2.92 -2.40 -5.01
C PHE A 82 2.23 -3.77 -5.11
N ILE A 83 2.48 -4.51 -6.20
CA ILE A 83 1.93 -5.86 -6.39
C ILE A 83 2.38 -6.78 -5.26
N GLY A 84 3.69 -6.85 -4.98
CA GLY A 84 4.22 -7.71 -3.93
C GLY A 84 3.73 -7.36 -2.51
N GLN A 85 3.35 -6.10 -2.26
CA GLN A 85 2.83 -5.67 -0.96
C GLN A 85 1.36 -6.03 -0.77
N HIS A 86 0.54 -5.84 -1.80
CA HIS A 86 -0.92 -5.92 -1.69
C HIS A 86 -1.52 -7.22 -2.24
N PHE A 87 -0.84 -7.88 -3.17
CA PHE A 87 -1.28 -9.08 -3.87
C PHE A 87 -0.26 -10.22 -3.67
N LYS A 88 -0.02 -10.61 -2.41
CA LYS A 88 1.12 -11.47 -2.01
C LYS A 88 1.13 -12.88 -2.58
N GLU A 89 -0.06 -13.45 -2.78
CA GLU A 89 -0.23 -14.80 -3.32
C GLU A 89 -0.27 -14.80 -4.85
N ALA A 90 -0.24 -13.60 -5.45
CA ALA A 90 -0.34 -13.38 -6.87
C ALA A 90 1.04 -13.40 -7.54
N SER A 91 1.07 -13.90 -8.77
CA SER A 91 2.20 -13.74 -9.68
C SER A 91 1.77 -12.96 -10.92
N ILE A 92 2.67 -12.18 -11.51
CA ILE A 92 2.39 -11.46 -12.75
C ILE A 92 2.35 -12.47 -13.90
N SER A 93 1.19 -12.62 -14.54
CA SER A 93 0.98 -13.54 -15.66
C SER A 93 1.18 -12.87 -17.03
N LYS A 94 0.99 -11.54 -17.11
CA LYS A 94 1.14 -10.76 -18.34
C LYS A 94 1.52 -9.32 -18.03
N ILE A 95 2.32 -8.72 -18.90
CA ILE A 95 2.63 -7.29 -18.92
C ILE A 95 2.49 -6.80 -20.36
N GLU A 96 1.74 -5.72 -20.56
CA GLU A 96 1.70 -4.96 -21.81
C GLU A 96 2.15 -3.52 -21.55
N GLY A 97 2.91 -2.97 -22.49
CA GLY A 97 3.37 -1.58 -22.43
C GLY A 97 2.82 -0.80 -23.61
N LYS A 98 2.47 0.46 -23.37
CA LYS A 98 1.95 1.39 -24.39
C LYS A 98 3.06 2.28 -24.91
N ALA A 99 2.99 2.65 -26.19
CA ALA A 99 3.94 3.57 -26.80
C ALA A 99 3.74 5.04 -26.38
N ALA A 100 2.55 5.36 -25.86
CA ALA A 100 2.15 6.67 -25.35
C ALA A 100 1.08 6.47 -24.25
N PRO A 101 0.94 7.42 -23.30
CA PRO A 101 -0.01 7.27 -22.21
C PRO A 101 -1.46 7.31 -22.70
N SER A 102 -2.30 6.53 -22.04
CA SER A 102 -3.76 6.61 -22.16
C SER A 102 -4.30 7.90 -21.51
N LYS A 103 -5.61 8.17 -21.60
CA LYS A 103 -6.19 9.43 -21.11
C LYS A 103 -6.06 9.63 -19.59
N ASP A 104 -6.09 8.53 -18.87
CA ASP A 104 -5.88 8.38 -17.43
C ASP A 104 -4.39 8.38 -17.02
N GLY A 105 -3.47 8.36 -17.99
CA GLY A 105 -2.02 8.29 -17.76
C GLY A 105 -1.43 6.89 -17.84
N THR A 106 -2.23 5.85 -18.11
CA THR A 106 -1.77 4.46 -18.15
C THR A 106 -0.72 4.25 -19.25
N MET A 107 0.43 3.70 -18.84
CA MET A 107 1.55 3.30 -19.69
C MET A 107 1.77 1.79 -19.70
N TYR A 108 1.39 1.10 -18.63
CA TYR A 108 1.54 -0.34 -18.49
C TYR A 108 0.24 -0.96 -18.02
N GLU A 109 -0.08 -2.13 -18.56
CA GLU A 109 -1.18 -2.97 -18.09
C GLU A 109 -0.57 -4.29 -17.62
N SER A 110 -1.02 -4.78 -16.47
CA SER A 110 -0.56 -6.07 -15.94
C SER A 110 -1.73 -6.96 -15.59
N LYS A 111 -1.58 -8.26 -15.85
CA LYS A 111 -2.53 -9.27 -15.37
C LYS A 111 -1.85 -10.16 -14.35
N LEU A 112 -2.52 -10.42 -13.24
CA LEU A 112 -2.08 -11.33 -12.18
C LEU A 112 -2.62 -12.74 -12.41
N SER A 113 -2.07 -13.73 -11.71
CA SER A 113 -2.41 -15.16 -11.86
C SER A 113 -3.86 -15.49 -11.51
N GLU A 114 -4.45 -14.75 -10.58
CA GLU A 114 -5.83 -14.90 -10.12
C GLU A 114 -6.82 -14.03 -10.91
N GLY A 115 -6.35 -13.33 -11.94
CA GLY A 115 -7.19 -12.59 -12.87
C GLY A 115 -7.29 -11.09 -12.62
N THR A 116 -6.76 -10.56 -11.51
CA THR A 116 -6.69 -9.11 -11.28
C THR A 116 -5.89 -8.42 -12.39
N GLU A 117 -6.45 -7.36 -12.94
CA GLU A 117 -5.80 -6.47 -13.88
C GLU A 117 -5.43 -5.16 -13.15
N ILE A 118 -4.20 -4.69 -13.36
CA ILE A 118 -3.71 -3.45 -12.75
C ILE A 118 -2.99 -2.64 -13.81
N ASP A 119 -3.48 -1.43 -14.00
CA ASP A 119 -2.93 -0.44 -14.89
C ASP A 119 -2.05 0.53 -14.10
N PHE A 120 -0.91 0.86 -14.69
CA PHE A 120 0.10 1.73 -14.08
C PHE A 120 0.50 2.86 -15.03
N ASP A 121 0.76 4.03 -14.44
CA ASP A 121 1.43 5.13 -15.12
C ASP A 121 2.92 4.83 -15.38
N GLN A 122 3.62 5.80 -15.99
CA GLN A 122 5.05 5.65 -16.32
C GLN A 122 5.94 5.43 -15.09
N ASP A 123 5.54 5.93 -13.93
CA ASP A 123 6.30 5.89 -12.68
C ASP A 123 5.97 4.64 -11.85
N GLY A 124 4.94 3.88 -12.26
CA GLY A 124 4.48 2.67 -11.58
C GLY A 124 3.46 2.94 -10.48
N ASN A 125 2.78 4.09 -10.50
CA ASN A 125 1.60 4.32 -9.67
C ASN A 125 0.39 3.72 -10.40
N TRP A 126 -0.48 3.03 -9.66
CA TRP A 126 -1.68 2.47 -10.28
C TRP A 126 -2.67 3.58 -10.67
N THR A 127 -3.32 3.38 -11.80
CA THR A 127 -4.37 4.23 -12.38
C THR A 127 -5.73 3.53 -12.32
N GLU A 128 -5.75 2.21 -12.51
CA GLU A 128 -6.94 1.37 -12.40
C GLU A 128 -6.56 -0.01 -11.83
N ILE A 129 -7.45 -0.57 -11.01
CA ILE A 129 -7.38 -1.95 -10.52
C ILE A 129 -8.75 -2.56 -10.75
N SER A 130 -8.80 -3.67 -11.48
CA SER A 130 -10.03 -4.41 -11.74
C SER A 130 -9.87 -5.90 -11.41
N THR A 131 -10.94 -6.53 -10.95
CA THR A 131 -10.96 -7.93 -10.53
C THR A 131 -12.08 -8.69 -11.19
N GLU A 132 -11.82 -9.97 -11.50
CA GLU A 132 -12.81 -10.87 -12.05
C GLU A 132 -13.26 -11.90 -10.99
N GLY A 133 -14.50 -12.38 -11.11
CA GLY A 133 -15.01 -13.50 -10.31
C GLY A 133 -15.17 -13.19 -8.82
N THR A 134 -14.46 -13.92 -7.96
CA THR A 134 -14.57 -13.81 -6.49
C THR A 134 -13.38 -13.08 -5.85
N VAL A 135 -12.45 -12.57 -6.65
CA VAL A 135 -11.31 -11.80 -6.16
C VAL A 135 -11.79 -10.40 -5.79
N ALA A 136 -11.27 -9.87 -4.69
CA ALA A 136 -11.60 -8.54 -4.19
C ALA A 136 -10.34 -7.69 -4.11
N ILE A 137 -10.48 -6.39 -4.42
CA ILE A 137 -9.40 -5.44 -4.24
C ILE A 137 -9.13 -5.27 -2.73
N PRO A 138 -7.87 -5.46 -2.26
CA PRO A 138 -7.54 -5.22 -0.86
C PRO A 138 -7.77 -3.75 -0.50
N LEU A 139 -8.63 -3.46 0.48
CA LEU A 139 -8.95 -2.08 0.87
C LEU A 139 -7.73 -1.21 1.20
N ALA A 140 -6.63 -1.84 1.65
CA ALA A 140 -5.38 -1.17 1.97
C ALA A 140 -4.71 -0.47 0.76
N VAL A 141 -5.15 -0.72 -0.48
CA VAL A 141 -4.67 0.03 -1.65
C VAL A 141 -5.31 1.41 -1.78
N LEU A 142 -6.46 1.63 -1.12
CA LEU A 142 -7.26 2.85 -1.21
C LEU A 142 -6.84 3.88 -0.15
N PRO A 143 -7.07 5.18 -0.36
CA PRO A 143 -6.93 6.20 0.69
C PRO A 143 -7.74 5.87 1.94
N GLN A 144 -7.22 6.26 3.12
CA GLN A 144 -7.83 5.93 4.41
C GLN A 144 -9.28 6.43 4.52
N GLU A 145 -9.56 7.63 4.00
CA GLU A 145 -10.88 8.25 4.00
C GLU A 145 -11.92 7.41 3.24
N ILE A 146 -11.51 6.77 2.15
CA ILE A 146 -12.36 5.87 1.35
C ILE A 146 -12.57 4.56 2.11
N GLN A 147 -11.51 3.99 2.69
CA GLN A 147 -11.61 2.78 3.52
C GLN A 147 -12.62 2.97 4.66
N ASP A 148 -12.53 4.10 5.38
CA ASP A 148 -13.42 4.43 6.48
C ASP A 148 -14.87 4.56 6.00
N TYR A 149 -15.08 5.21 4.86
CA TYR A 149 -16.41 5.34 4.26
C TYR A 149 -17.03 3.98 3.88
N LEU A 150 -16.25 3.11 3.24
CA LEU A 150 -16.70 1.77 2.86
C LEU A 150 -17.04 0.93 4.09
N ASN A 151 -16.19 0.94 5.12
CA ASN A 151 -16.44 0.21 6.37
C ASN A 151 -17.70 0.71 7.10
N ALA A 152 -18.00 2.02 7.03
CA ALA A 152 -19.17 2.59 7.70
C ALA A 152 -20.49 2.35 6.93
N ASN A 153 -20.45 2.30 5.60
CA ASN A 153 -21.67 2.35 4.77
C ASN A 153 -21.92 1.09 3.94
N TYR A 154 -20.87 0.30 3.65
CA TYR A 154 -20.87 -0.84 2.74
C TYR A 154 -20.12 -2.03 3.34
N ASN A 155 -20.16 -2.18 4.67
CA ASN A 155 -19.47 -3.25 5.38
C ASN A 155 -19.80 -4.63 4.79
N GLY A 156 -18.75 -5.39 4.45
CA GLY A 156 -18.88 -6.73 3.88
C GLY A 156 -19.11 -6.79 2.37
N LEU A 157 -19.23 -5.64 1.68
CA LEU A 157 -19.20 -5.61 0.22
C LEU A 157 -17.77 -5.43 -0.28
N ALA A 158 -17.36 -6.31 -1.19
CA ALA A 158 -16.06 -6.23 -1.85
C ALA A 158 -16.04 -5.08 -2.86
N VAL A 159 -14.86 -4.50 -3.05
CA VAL A 159 -14.56 -3.58 -4.15
C VAL A 159 -14.04 -4.42 -5.32
N THR A 160 -14.65 -4.27 -6.49
CA THR A 160 -14.35 -5.04 -7.70
C THR A 160 -13.59 -4.23 -8.74
N SER A 161 -13.84 -2.92 -8.82
CA SER A 161 -13.04 -1.97 -9.60
C SER A 161 -12.69 -0.73 -8.78
N ALA A 162 -11.51 -0.17 -9.04
CA ALA A 162 -11.03 1.07 -8.46
C ALA A 162 -10.22 1.88 -9.48
N ASP A 163 -10.80 2.99 -9.94
CA ASP A 163 -10.18 3.91 -10.88
C ASP A 163 -9.74 5.18 -10.18
N LYS A 164 -8.56 5.66 -10.57
CA LYS A 164 -7.97 6.89 -10.06
C LYS A 164 -7.79 7.89 -11.20
N GLU A 165 -8.62 8.92 -11.16
CA GLU A 165 -8.54 10.03 -12.07
C GLU A 165 -7.93 11.28 -11.40
N PRO A 166 -7.51 12.29 -12.17
CA PRO A 166 -7.17 13.60 -11.61
C PRO A 166 -8.32 14.24 -10.82
N SER A 167 -9.56 13.85 -11.10
CA SER A 167 -10.77 14.36 -10.46
C SER A 167 -11.07 13.70 -9.09
N GLY A 168 -10.53 12.50 -8.85
CA GLY A 168 -10.82 11.71 -7.67
C GLY A 168 -10.78 10.21 -7.94
N TYR A 169 -11.68 9.49 -7.30
CA TYR A 169 -11.76 8.03 -7.38
C TYR A 169 -13.15 7.59 -7.77
N GLU A 170 -13.22 6.57 -8.62
CA GLU A 170 -14.43 5.83 -8.93
C GLU A 170 -14.24 4.39 -8.46
N LEU A 171 -15.16 3.89 -7.64
CA LEU A 171 -15.15 2.52 -7.16
C LEU A 171 -16.41 1.81 -7.61
N GLU A 172 -16.26 0.57 -8.07
CA GLU A 172 -17.37 -0.35 -8.24
C GLU A 172 -17.34 -1.40 -7.13
N LEU A 173 -18.49 -1.65 -6.51
CA LEU A 173 -18.67 -2.69 -5.51
C LEU A 173 -19.24 -3.96 -6.16
N ALA A 174 -19.06 -5.11 -5.49
CA ALA A 174 -19.55 -6.42 -5.95
C ALA A 174 -21.07 -6.56 -6.15
N ASN A 175 -21.84 -5.53 -5.79
CA ASN A 175 -23.28 -5.42 -6.07
C ASN A 175 -23.59 -4.36 -7.13
N ASP A 176 -22.62 -4.08 -8.01
CA ASP A 176 -22.65 -3.12 -9.12
C ASP A 176 -22.92 -1.67 -8.65
N THR A 177 -22.66 -1.37 -7.38
CA THR A 177 -22.79 0.00 -6.86
C THR A 177 -21.54 0.79 -7.18
N GLU A 178 -21.67 1.78 -8.06
CA GLU A 178 -20.62 2.77 -8.33
C GLU A 178 -20.61 3.87 -7.26
N LEU A 179 -19.42 4.24 -6.80
CA LEU A 179 -19.18 5.30 -5.81
C LEU A 179 -18.10 6.25 -6.31
N TYR A 180 -18.40 7.54 -6.23
CA TYR A 180 -17.49 8.60 -6.65
C TYR A 180 -16.99 9.37 -5.42
N PHE A 181 -15.68 9.54 -5.36
CA PHE A 181 -14.98 10.30 -4.33
C PHE A 181 -14.17 11.41 -4.98
N ASP A 182 -13.95 12.51 -4.28
CA ASP A 182 -13.04 13.56 -4.74
C ASP A 182 -11.57 13.14 -4.55
N ALA A 183 -10.63 13.96 -5.03
CA ALA A 183 -9.19 13.71 -4.90
C ALA A 183 -8.67 13.56 -3.45
N ASN A 184 -9.42 14.02 -2.44
CA ASN A 184 -9.09 13.83 -1.02
C ASN A 184 -9.76 12.59 -0.43
N GLY A 185 -10.43 11.76 -1.25
CA GLY A 185 -11.15 10.57 -0.81
C GLY A 185 -12.49 10.87 -0.14
N LYS A 186 -13.02 12.09 -0.25
CA LYS A 186 -14.33 12.41 0.33
C LYS A 186 -15.44 11.97 -0.62
N PHE A 187 -16.42 11.25 -0.09
CA PHE A 187 -17.57 10.79 -0.86
C PHE A 187 -18.34 11.97 -1.49
N VAL A 188 -18.63 11.84 -2.80
CA VAL A 188 -19.35 12.83 -3.59
C VAL A 188 -20.75 12.33 -3.91
N ARG A 189 -20.88 11.15 -4.54
CA ARG A 189 -22.15 10.60 -5.01
C ARG A 189 -22.05 9.10 -5.32
N LYS A 190 -23.21 8.45 -5.49
CA LYS A 190 -23.29 7.13 -6.15
C LYS A 190 -23.45 7.29 -7.67
N GLY A 191 -23.19 6.22 -8.42
CA GLY A 191 -23.61 6.09 -9.83
C GLY A 191 -25.13 6.14 -9.99
N ARG A 192 -25.59 6.29 -11.23
CA ARG A 192 -27.02 6.44 -11.55
C ARG A 192 -27.65 5.12 -11.96
#